data_AF-A0A4S8L132-F1
#
_entry.id   AF-A0A4S8L132-F1
#
_cell.length_a   1.000
_cell.length_b   1.000
_cell.length_c   1.000
_cell.angle_alpha   90.00
_cell.angle_beta   90.00
_cell.angle_gamma   90.00
#
_symmetry.space_group_name_H-M   'P 1'
#
loop_
_entity.id
_entity.type
_entity.pdbx_description
1 polymer ?
#
loop_
_entity_poly.entity_id
_entity_poly.type
_entity_poly.pdbx_seq_one_letter_code
_entity_poly.pdbx_strand_id
1 'polypeptide(L)'
;MDSSSPPVPSRPVDHATLLVLGPILVGVVVSYLLEGIVIVQAYIYYMSFPNDKVWMKTTVYTLFVLDIAQTVAVTSSTWSFLISGWGRPEHLHETEWGFAFIPMLCALCTTVVQIFFAWRIHALASRLSQKKIFWPVIVLIVCISFAQLIGATVSGSRWIHINDIFLFHKVFGAISVWLVGSAAGDVLIATSMIYLLSTARRKTKEFAHDERTNHLIAGLIRNSVETGAITAGAALLDVIFFLTMNSTTLHFAFSVSLSKLYTNSLYATLNSRASFERDLKKESTMRSTTDSHVRSLGGQNPQSSKATPERSYTSSQYQISFTREVVTSHEPDNWQGPTNGTQNTIPMVPLGRKDGLDEV
;
A
#
# COMPACT_ATOMS: atom_id res chain seq x y z
N MET A 1 8.72 61.85 -0.38
CA MET A 1 9.99 61.20 -0.06
C MET A 1 9.66 59.75 0.25
N ASP A 2 9.64 58.93 -0.79
CA ASP A 2 9.48 57.48 -0.67
C ASP A 2 10.78 56.89 -0.16
N SER A 3 10.76 56.35 1.06
CA SER A 3 11.81 55.47 1.57
C SER A 3 11.34 54.02 1.43
N SER A 4 11.08 53.58 0.19
CA SER A 4 10.98 52.16 -0.11
C SER A 4 12.40 51.61 -0.14
N SER A 5 12.83 51.06 1.00
CA SER A 5 14.02 50.20 1.05
C SER A 5 13.95 49.15 -0.07
N PRO A 6 15.06 48.87 -0.78
CA PRO A 6 15.04 47.83 -1.79
C PRO A 6 14.66 46.50 -1.12
N PRO A 7 13.84 45.65 -1.76
CA PRO A 7 13.55 44.32 -1.24
C PRO A 7 14.88 43.61 -1.03
N VAL A 8 15.15 43.22 0.21
CA VAL A 8 16.34 42.43 0.55
C VAL A 8 16.32 41.22 -0.37
N PRO A 9 17.37 40.98 -1.19
CA PRO A 9 17.40 39.79 -2.02
C PRO A 9 17.25 38.59 -1.10
N SER A 10 16.20 37.79 -1.33
CA SER A 10 15.96 36.56 -0.59
C SER A 10 17.24 35.74 -0.65
N ARG A 11 17.92 35.59 0.50
CA ARG A 11 19.11 34.75 0.59
C ARG A 11 18.73 33.39 -0.01
N PRO A 12 19.52 32.83 -0.94
CA PRO A 12 19.26 31.49 -1.45
C PRO A 12 19.12 30.54 -0.26
N VAL A 13 18.08 29.70 -0.29
CA VAL A 13 17.78 28.75 0.77
C VAL A 13 19.04 27.91 0.98
N ASP A 14 19.53 27.86 2.22
CA ASP A 14 20.79 27.18 2.52
C ASP A 14 20.75 25.71 2.08
N HIS A 15 21.86 25.21 1.51
CA HIS A 15 21.94 23.85 0.98
C HIS A 15 21.62 22.79 2.04
N ALA A 16 21.95 23.05 3.31
CA ALA A 16 21.60 22.19 4.42
C ALA A 16 20.08 22.10 4.63
N THR A 17 19.35 23.21 4.45
CA THR A 17 17.88 23.24 4.57
C THR A 17 17.21 22.45 3.44
N LEU A 18 17.76 22.53 2.22
CA LEU A 18 17.27 21.74 1.08
C LEU A 18 17.46 20.22 1.29
N LEU A 19 18.56 19.81 1.92
CA LEU A 19 18.83 18.40 2.26
C LEU A 19 17.94 17.87 3.40
N VAL A 20 17.25 18.74 4.13
CA VAL A 20 16.27 18.39 5.16
C VAL A 20 14.84 18.38 4.59
N LEU A 21 14.46 19.42 3.85
CA LEU A 21 13.09 19.57 3.34
C LEU A 21 12.82 18.72 2.09
N GLY A 22 13.82 18.59 1.21
CA GLY A 22 13.71 17.85 -0.05
C GLY A 22 13.31 16.38 0.16
N PRO A 23 14.05 15.61 0.97
CA PRO A 23 13.71 14.22 1.25
C PRO A 23 12.33 14.05 1.89
N ILE A 24 11.94 14.93 2.81
CA ILE A 24 10.60 14.89 3.45
C ILE A 24 9.52 15.01 2.37
N LEU A 25 9.61 16.02 1.50
CA LEU A 25 8.63 16.24 0.44
C LEU A 25 8.54 15.04 -0.51
N VAL A 26 9.69 14.53 -0.98
CA VAL A 26 9.73 13.37 -1.88
C VAL A 26 9.12 12.14 -1.21
N GLY A 27 9.45 11.89 0.06
CA GLY A 27 8.89 10.79 0.84
C GLY A 27 7.37 10.88 1.00
N VAL A 28 6.84 12.08 1.27
CA VAL A 28 5.38 12.31 1.36
C VAL A 28 4.69 12.07 0.02
N VAL A 29 5.26 12.55 -1.09
CA VAL A 29 4.68 12.32 -2.42
C VAL A 29 4.65 10.82 -2.74
N VAL A 30 5.74 10.09 -2.50
CA VAL A 30 5.80 8.64 -2.68
C VAL A 30 4.79 7.93 -1.77
N SER A 31 4.67 8.37 -0.53
CA SER A 31 3.70 7.87 0.44
C SER A 31 2.26 8.05 -0.06
N TYR A 32 1.89 9.21 -0.60
CA TYR A 32 0.57 9.42 -1.21
C TYR A 32 0.31 8.55 -2.44
N LEU A 33 1.34 8.32 -3.28
CA LEU A 33 1.21 7.39 -4.42
C LEU A 33 0.92 5.96 -3.95
N LEU A 34 1.66 5.49 -2.94
CA LEU A 34 1.45 4.16 -2.34
C LEU A 34 0.08 4.06 -1.66
N GLU A 35 -0.41 5.13 -1.04
CA GLU A 35 -1.75 5.20 -0.45
C GLU A 35 -2.84 5.03 -1.52
N GLY A 36 -2.67 5.68 -2.68
CA GLY A 36 -3.58 5.47 -3.81
C GLY A 36 -3.68 4.00 -4.23
N ILE A 37 -2.55 3.27 -4.24
CA ILE A 37 -2.54 1.83 -4.52
C ILE A 37 -3.28 1.06 -3.43
N VAL A 38 -3.07 1.38 -2.15
CA VAL A 38 -3.79 0.76 -1.02
C VAL A 38 -5.30 0.93 -1.19
N ILE A 39 -5.77 2.14 -1.53
CA ILE A 39 -7.21 2.41 -1.74
C ILE A 39 -7.78 1.52 -2.84
N VAL A 40 -7.11 1.44 -3.99
CA VAL A 40 -7.55 0.57 -5.10
C VAL A 40 -7.55 -0.90 -4.69
N GLN A 41 -6.52 -1.36 -3.98
CA GLN A 41 -6.43 -2.73 -3.51
C GLN A 41 -7.48 -3.03 -2.42
N ALA A 42 -7.82 -2.09 -1.55
CA ALA A 42 -8.90 -2.20 -0.56
C ALA A 42 -10.25 -2.40 -1.25
N TYR A 43 -10.52 -1.61 -2.29
CA TYR A 43 -11.73 -1.72 -3.10
C TYR A 43 -11.84 -3.07 -3.80
N ILE A 44 -10.75 -3.55 -4.41
CA ILE A 44 -10.72 -4.88 -5.03
C ILE A 44 -10.98 -5.98 -3.99
N TYR A 45 -10.41 -5.87 -2.79
CA TYR A 45 -10.63 -6.83 -1.71
C TYR A 45 -12.10 -6.86 -1.28
N TYR A 46 -12.70 -5.69 -1.08
CA TYR A 46 -14.12 -5.55 -0.72
C TYR A 46 -15.04 -6.24 -1.72
N MET A 47 -14.82 -6.01 -3.01
CA MET A 47 -15.64 -6.60 -4.08
C MET A 47 -15.40 -8.10 -4.27
N SER A 48 -14.17 -8.57 -4.07
CA SER A 48 -13.80 -9.95 -4.40
C SER A 48 -14.06 -10.94 -3.28
N PHE A 49 -14.08 -10.51 -2.01
CA PHE A 49 -14.13 -11.42 -0.86
C PHE A 49 -15.23 -11.09 0.17
N PRO A 50 -16.52 -11.04 -0.23
CA PRO A 50 -17.62 -10.78 0.69
C PRO A 50 -17.76 -11.85 1.79
N ASN A 51 -17.27 -13.06 1.57
CA ASN A 51 -17.39 -14.20 2.49
C ASN A 51 -16.06 -14.59 3.18
N ASP A 52 -15.02 -13.74 3.15
CA ASP A 52 -13.76 -14.08 3.83
C ASP A 52 -13.92 -14.10 5.35
N LYS A 53 -13.01 -14.80 6.03
CA LYS A 53 -13.03 -14.94 7.49
C LYS A 53 -12.94 -13.57 8.17
N VAL A 54 -13.70 -13.38 9.25
CA VAL A 54 -13.79 -12.10 9.99
C VAL A 54 -12.42 -11.56 10.39
N TRP A 55 -11.50 -12.42 10.82
CA TRP A 55 -10.15 -11.99 11.21
C TRP A 55 -9.35 -11.39 10.03
N MET A 56 -9.48 -11.93 8.80
CA MET A 56 -8.81 -11.36 7.61
C MET A 56 -9.38 -9.98 7.28
N LYS A 57 -10.71 -9.86 7.29
CA LYS A 57 -11.38 -8.57 7.08
C LYS A 57 -10.95 -7.54 8.11
N THR A 58 -10.89 -7.95 9.39
CA THR A 58 -10.44 -7.09 10.48
C THR A 58 -9.02 -6.60 10.23
N THR A 59 -8.07 -7.50 9.88
CA THR A 59 -6.70 -7.11 9.53
C THR A 59 -6.65 -6.10 8.38
N VAL A 60 -7.41 -6.33 7.32
CA VAL A 60 -7.46 -5.43 6.15
C VAL A 60 -7.93 -4.03 6.58
N TYR A 61 -9.09 -3.91 7.22
CA TYR A 61 -9.63 -2.62 7.60
C TYR A 61 -8.81 -1.92 8.69
N THR A 62 -8.22 -2.67 9.63
CA THR A 62 -7.31 -2.10 10.63
C THR A 62 -6.10 -1.45 9.95
N LEU A 63 -5.48 -2.12 8.97
CA LEU A 63 -4.35 -1.55 8.22
C LEU A 63 -4.75 -0.31 7.43
N PHE A 64 -5.91 -0.35 6.78
CA PHE A 64 -6.43 0.81 6.05
C PHE A 64 -6.60 2.03 6.96
N VAL A 65 -7.22 1.86 8.12
CA VAL A 65 -7.41 2.95 9.09
C VAL A 65 -6.07 3.46 9.64
N LEU A 66 -5.12 2.56 9.93
CA LEU A 66 -3.79 2.94 10.39
C LEU A 66 -3.02 3.74 9.32
N ASP A 67 -3.11 3.36 8.04
CA ASP A 67 -2.45 4.07 6.94
C ASP A 67 -3.07 5.44 6.69
N ILE A 68 -4.38 5.58 6.80
CA ILE A 68 -5.05 6.89 6.75
C ILE A 68 -4.60 7.77 7.92
N ALA A 69 -4.60 7.25 9.15
CA ALA A 69 -4.13 7.99 10.32
C ALA A 69 -2.66 8.43 10.17
N GLN A 70 -1.81 7.55 9.65
CA GLN A 70 -0.40 7.86 9.38
C GLN A 70 -0.27 8.93 8.29
N THR A 71 -1.08 8.86 7.23
CA THR A 71 -1.12 9.90 6.19
C THR A 71 -1.49 11.26 6.76
N VAL A 72 -2.52 11.33 7.61
CA VAL A 72 -2.93 12.58 8.28
C VAL A 72 -1.80 13.14 9.15
N ALA A 73 -1.15 12.30 9.95
CA ALA A 73 -0.04 12.72 10.81
C ALA A 73 1.18 13.22 10.00
N VAL A 74 1.53 12.53 8.91
CA VAL A 74 2.58 12.92 7.97
C VAL A 74 2.23 14.27 7.33
N THR A 75 1.01 14.44 6.84
CA THR A 75 0.58 15.67 6.19
C THR A 75 0.55 16.87 7.13
N SER A 76 0.07 16.69 8.37
CA SER A 76 0.16 17.74 9.40
C SER A 76 1.61 18.16 9.63
N SER A 77 2.51 17.18 9.82
CA SER A 77 3.93 17.46 10.07
C SER A 77 4.58 18.17 8.90
N THR A 78 4.31 17.71 7.67
CA THR A 78 4.86 18.30 6.44
C THR A 78 4.30 19.71 6.17
N TRP A 79 3.02 19.95 6.44
CA TRP A 79 2.42 21.28 6.33
C TRP A 79 3.11 22.27 7.26
N SER A 80 3.39 21.85 8.49
CA SER A 80 4.04 22.70 9.48
C SER A 80 5.49 22.99 9.15
N PHE A 81 6.24 22.01 8.60
CA PHE A 81 7.60 22.23 8.13
C PHE A 81 7.72 23.07 6.86
N LEU A 82 6.85 22.87 5.86
CA LEU A 82 6.98 23.50 4.55
C LEU A 82 6.20 24.80 4.41
N ILE A 83 5.03 24.90 5.02
CA ILE A 83 4.10 26.02 4.82
C ILE A 83 4.12 26.94 6.02
N SER A 84 3.72 26.46 7.20
CA SER A 84 3.62 27.29 8.41
C SER A 84 4.99 27.78 8.91
N GLY A 85 6.00 26.93 8.82
CA GLY A 85 7.39 27.21 9.21
C GLY A 85 8.24 27.88 8.14
N TRP A 86 7.66 28.29 7.00
CA TRP A 86 8.42 28.86 5.90
C TRP A 86 9.24 30.09 6.35
N GLY A 87 10.54 30.06 6.09
CA GLY A 87 11.46 31.15 6.45
C GLY A 87 11.80 31.24 7.94
N ARG A 88 11.37 30.28 8.78
CA ARG A 88 11.67 30.22 10.22
C ARG A 88 12.36 28.90 10.56
N PRO A 89 13.70 28.87 10.73
CA PRO A 89 14.42 27.63 11.04
C PRO A 89 14.00 27.02 12.38
N GLU A 90 13.44 27.80 13.30
CA GLU A 90 12.96 27.34 14.60
C GLU A 90 11.84 26.28 14.48
N HIS A 91 11.00 26.35 13.43
CA HIS A 91 9.94 25.37 13.17
C HIS A 91 10.47 24.06 12.57
N LEU A 92 11.74 24.00 12.15
CA LEU A 92 12.41 22.73 11.83
C LEU A 92 12.88 22.02 13.11
N HIS A 93 13.00 22.74 14.22
CA HIS A 93 13.44 22.22 15.51
C HIS A 93 12.25 21.87 16.42
N GLU A 94 11.22 22.72 16.45
CA GLU A 94 9.99 22.44 17.19
C GLU A 94 9.10 21.49 16.41
N THR A 95 8.93 20.31 16.95
CA THR A 95 8.26 19.23 16.24
C THR A 95 6.81 19.10 16.73
N GLU A 96 5.85 19.23 15.82
CA GLU A 96 4.42 19.05 16.13
C GLU A 96 4.06 17.60 16.50
N TRP A 97 2.91 17.44 17.14
CA TRP A 97 2.37 16.14 17.58
C TRP A 97 2.44 15.07 16.49
N GLY A 98 2.17 15.41 15.23
CA GLY A 98 2.18 14.46 14.11
C GLY A 98 3.47 13.64 14.03
N PHE A 99 4.64 14.28 14.19
CA PHE A 99 5.93 13.61 14.04
C PHE A 99 6.21 12.57 15.11
N ALA A 100 5.72 12.80 16.34
CA ALA A 100 5.86 11.84 17.43
C ALA A 100 4.95 10.60 17.24
N PHE A 101 3.80 10.79 16.58
CA PHE A 101 2.84 9.72 16.33
C PHE A 101 3.19 8.87 15.10
N ILE A 102 3.93 9.42 14.11
CA ILE A 102 4.33 8.70 12.89
C ILE A 102 5.06 7.38 13.21
N PRO A 103 6.12 7.35 14.04
CA PRO A 103 6.79 6.09 14.41
C PRO A 103 5.85 5.06 15.02
N MET A 104 4.96 5.49 15.91
CA MET A 104 4.02 4.61 16.57
C MET A 104 3.03 3.99 15.58
N LEU A 105 2.47 4.78 14.65
CA LEU A 105 1.55 4.29 13.63
C LEU A 105 2.24 3.36 12.63
N CYS A 106 3.47 3.70 12.20
CA CYS A 106 4.27 2.84 11.35
C CYS A 106 4.55 1.50 12.04
N ALA A 107 4.98 1.50 13.30
CA ALA A 107 5.27 0.28 14.04
C ALA A 107 4.01 -0.56 14.28
N LEU A 108 2.85 0.05 14.56
CA LEU A 108 1.58 -0.66 14.64
C LEU A 108 1.22 -1.35 13.32
N CYS A 109 1.37 -0.65 12.20
CA CYS A 109 1.17 -1.22 10.88
C CYS A 109 2.11 -2.42 10.64
N THR A 110 3.42 -2.25 10.86
CA THR A 110 4.41 -3.33 10.73
C THR A 110 4.08 -4.52 11.64
N THR A 111 3.72 -4.30 12.91
CA THR A 111 3.38 -5.38 13.85
C THR A 111 2.15 -6.16 13.39
N VAL A 112 1.09 -5.50 12.91
CA VAL A 112 -0.10 -6.18 12.37
C VAL A 112 0.28 -7.02 11.15
N VAL A 113 1.10 -6.48 10.25
CA VAL A 113 1.56 -7.20 9.04
C VAL A 113 2.45 -8.39 9.39
N GLN A 114 3.39 -8.23 10.31
CA GLN A 114 4.29 -9.30 10.75
C GLN A 114 3.52 -10.43 11.46
N ILE A 115 2.52 -10.10 12.29
CA ILE A 115 1.63 -11.10 12.91
C ILE A 115 0.85 -11.87 11.83
N PHE A 116 0.33 -11.18 10.82
CA PHE A 116 -0.35 -11.81 9.69
C PHE A 116 0.58 -12.80 8.95
N PHE A 117 1.80 -12.38 8.63
CA PHE A 117 2.77 -13.25 7.97
C PHE A 117 3.24 -14.40 8.87
N ALA A 118 3.40 -14.19 10.18
CA ALA A 118 3.70 -15.24 11.14
C ALA A 118 2.60 -16.31 11.17
N TRP A 119 1.33 -15.90 11.15
CA TRP A 119 0.19 -16.82 11.00
C TRP A 119 0.25 -17.58 9.66
N ARG A 120 0.57 -16.89 8.57
CA ARG A 120 0.67 -17.49 7.23
C ARG A 120 1.80 -18.54 7.18
N ILE A 121 2.96 -18.25 7.78
CA ILE A 121 4.09 -19.18 7.94
C ILE A 121 3.65 -20.40 8.75
N HIS A 122 2.96 -20.21 9.87
CA HIS A 122 2.43 -21.31 10.69
C HIS A 122 1.47 -22.20 9.90
N ALA A 123 0.51 -21.61 9.17
CA ALA A 123 -0.45 -22.34 8.37
C ALA A 123 0.23 -23.17 7.27
N LEU A 124 1.22 -22.60 6.57
CA LEU A 124 1.95 -23.30 5.51
C LEU A 124 2.90 -24.38 6.06
N ALA A 125 3.61 -24.10 7.14
CA ALA A 125 4.48 -25.07 7.81
C ALA A 125 3.67 -26.27 8.36
N SER A 126 2.45 -26.04 8.85
CA SER A 126 1.55 -27.11 9.30
C SER A 126 1.12 -28.00 8.14
N ARG A 127 0.89 -27.45 6.94
CA ARG A 127 0.53 -28.21 5.74
C ARG A 127 1.69 -29.05 5.22
N LEU A 128 2.93 -28.62 5.45
CA LEU A 128 4.15 -29.30 5.01
C LEU A 128 4.73 -30.27 6.04
N SER A 129 4.06 -30.46 7.18
CA SER A 129 4.53 -31.23 8.33
C SER A 129 5.86 -30.74 8.92
N GLN A 130 6.17 -29.45 8.77
CA GLN A 130 7.41 -28.82 9.27
C GLN A 130 7.18 -27.88 10.46
N LYS A 131 6.05 -28.04 11.15
CA LYS A 131 5.65 -27.18 12.29
C LYS A 131 6.73 -27.08 13.38
N LYS A 132 7.40 -28.19 13.73
CA LYS A 132 8.42 -28.20 14.81
C LYS A 132 9.64 -27.34 14.49
N ILE A 133 10.02 -27.24 13.20
CA ILE A 133 11.18 -26.48 12.73
C ILE A 133 10.87 -24.97 12.72
N PHE A 134 9.66 -24.60 12.29
CA PHE A 134 9.27 -23.20 12.14
C PHE A 134 8.69 -22.56 13.40
N TRP A 135 8.32 -23.36 14.42
CA TRP A 135 7.82 -22.84 15.68
C TRP A 135 8.75 -21.80 16.35
N PRO A 136 10.07 -22.05 16.56
CA PRO A 136 10.96 -21.05 17.14
C PRO A 136 11.08 -19.79 16.28
N VAL A 137 11.05 -19.93 14.95
CA VAL A 137 11.10 -18.80 14.01
C VAL A 137 9.86 -17.91 14.15
N ILE A 138 8.68 -18.50 14.28
CA ILE A 138 7.42 -17.76 14.49
C ILE A 138 7.46 -16.99 15.81
N VAL A 139 7.91 -17.64 16.89
CA VAL A 139 8.05 -16.98 18.19
C VAL A 139 9.03 -15.81 18.09
N LEU A 140 10.16 -16.00 17.40
CA LEU A 140 11.13 -14.94 17.18
C LEU A 140 10.56 -13.75 16.39
N ILE A 141 9.81 -14.00 15.30
CA ILE A 141 9.14 -12.95 14.53
C ILE A 141 8.21 -12.14 15.44
N VAL A 142 7.35 -12.80 16.20
CA VAL A 142 6.40 -12.13 17.10
C VAL A 142 7.12 -11.32 18.18
N CYS A 143 8.20 -11.86 18.78
CA CYS A 143 9.00 -11.12 19.75
C CYS A 143 9.64 -9.86 19.14
N ILE A 144 10.18 -9.96 17.92
CA ILE A 144 10.72 -8.81 17.18
C ILE A 144 9.62 -7.78 16.92
N SER A 145 8.42 -8.21 16.50
CA SER A 145 7.27 -7.34 16.25
C SER A 145 6.82 -6.55 17.47
N PHE A 146 6.92 -7.12 18.67
CA PHE A 146 6.60 -6.40 19.90
C PHE A 146 7.76 -5.51 20.37
N ALA A 147 9.01 -5.99 20.25
CA ALA A 147 10.19 -5.20 20.61
C ALA A 147 10.29 -3.92 19.77
N GLN A 148 10.04 -3.99 18.46
CA GLN A 148 10.06 -2.83 17.58
C GLN A 148 8.92 -1.84 17.90
N LEU A 149 7.73 -2.35 18.27
CA LEU A 149 6.58 -1.51 18.66
C LEU A 149 6.87 -0.75 19.95
N ILE A 150 7.48 -1.42 20.93
CA ILE A 150 7.94 -0.79 22.17
C ILE A 150 9.01 0.26 21.84
N GLY A 151 9.99 -0.06 20.98
CA GLY A 151 11.02 0.87 20.52
C GLY A 151 10.43 2.14 19.90
N ALA A 152 9.46 1.99 19.00
CA ALA A 152 8.78 3.11 18.34
C ALA A 152 7.90 3.94 19.28
N THR A 153 7.24 3.30 20.24
CA THR A 153 6.41 4.00 21.23
C THR A 153 7.28 4.79 22.21
N VAL A 154 8.40 4.21 22.64
CA VAL A 154 9.39 4.88 23.50
C VAL A 154 10.06 6.03 22.75
N SER A 155 10.38 5.87 21.46
CA SER A 155 10.96 6.96 20.67
C SER A 155 9.98 8.13 20.52
N GLY A 156 8.72 7.86 20.16
CA GLY A 156 7.68 8.89 20.07
C GLY A 156 7.41 9.60 21.40
N SER A 157 7.30 8.84 22.49
CA SER A 157 7.06 9.40 23.83
C SER A 157 8.24 10.26 24.32
N ARG A 158 9.48 9.78 24.14
CA ARG A 158 10.67 10.58 24.45
C ARG A 158 10.71 11.84 23.62
N TRP A 159 10.20 11.80 22.38
CA TRP A 159 10.25 12.97 21.53
C TRP A 159 9.37 14.11 22.03
N ILE A 160 8.15 13.77 22.47
CA ILE A 160 7.19 14.71 23.06
C ILE A 160 7.78 15.39 24.31
N HIS A 161 8.55 14.66 25.12
CA HIS A 161 9.11 15.19 26.36
C HIS A 161 10.38 16.02 26.20
N ILE A 162 11.19 15.74 25.18
CA ILE A 162 12.51 16.37 25.02
C ILE A 162 12.41 17.65 24.19
N ASN A 163 11.61 17.64 23.10
CA ASN A 163 11.40 18.75 22.16
C ASN A 163 12.67 19.58 21.84
N ASP A 164 13.83 18.92 21.82
CA ASP A 164 15.15 19.53 21.62
C ASP A 164 16.05 18.57 20.84
N ILE A 165 16.50 19.01 19.66
CA ILE A 165 17.35 18.27 18.74
C ILE A 165 18.71 17.89 19.36
N PHE A 166 19.22 18.67 20.32
CA PHE A 166 20.52 18.38 20.96
C PHE A 166 20.52 17.11 21.82
N LEU A 167 19.34 16.59 22.16
CA LEU A 167 19.15 15.36 22.93
C LEU A 167 18.80 14.13 22.07
N PHE A 168 18.95 14.22 20.74
CA PHE A 168 18.70 13.12 19.80
C PHE A 168 19.41 11.81 20.17
N HIS A 169 20.61 11.89 20.77
CA HIS A 169 21.34 10.70 21.26
C HIS A 169 20.51 9.85 22.27
N LYS A 170 19.61 10.47 23.05
CA LYS A 170 18.73 9.74 23.99
C LYS A 170 17.59 8.97 23.30
N VAL A 171 17.25 9.35 22.07
CA VAL A 171 16.17 8.71 21.28
C VAL A 171 16.75 7.72 20.26
N PHE A 172 18.01 7.92 19.85
CA PHE A 172 18.73 7.10 18.87
C PHE A 172 18.62 5.59 19.17
N GLY A 173 18.90 5.15 20.40
CA GLY A 173 18.82 3.73 20.75
C GLY A 173 17.43 3.12 20.58
N ALA A 174 16.36 3.87 20.89
CA ALA A 174 14.98 3.40 20.71
C ALA A 174 14.60 3.30 19.22
N ILE A 175 15.04 4.29 18.43
CA ILE A 175 14.85 4.30 16.97
C ILE A 175 15.65 3.16 16.31
N SER A 176 16.90 2.92 16.73
CA SER A 176 17.70 1.78 16.24
C SER A 176 17.03 0.45 16.50
N VAL A 177 16.50 0.22 17.71
CA VAL A 177 15.77 -1.03 18.03
C VAL A 177 14.55 -1.20 17.13
N TRP A 178 13.80 -0.13 16.89
CA TRP A 178 12.65 -0.16 15.99
C TRP A 178 13.06 -0.50 14.55
N LEU A 179 14.04 0.20 14.00
CA LEU A 179 14.46 0.05 12.61
C LEU A 179 15.15 -1.29 12.33
N VAL A 180 16.14 -1.65 13.14
CA VAL A 180 16.86 -2.91 13.01
C VAL A 180 15.90 -4.08 13.25
N GLY A 181 14.97 -3.93 14.21
CA GLY A 181 13.90 -4.90 14.44
C GLY A 181 13.03 -5.09 13.20
N SER A 182 12.57 -4.01 12.57
CA SER A 182 11.76 -4.07 11.35
C SER A 182 12.50 -4.79 10.22
N ALA A 183 13.74 -4.39 9.93
CA ALA A 183 14.54 -5.00 8.87
C ALA A 183 14.85 -6.48 9.15
N ALA A 184 15.19 -6.84 10.39
CA ALA A 184 15.43 -8.22 10.78
C ALA A 184 14.16 -9.08 10.67
N GLY A 185 13.01 -8.54 11.11
CA GLY A 185 11.71 -9.18 10.98
C GLY A 185 11.35 -9.45 9.53
N ASP A 186 11.56 -8.47 8.65
CA ASP A 186 11.29 -8.58 7.22
C ASP A 186 12.16 -9.62 6.52
N VAL A 187 13.48 -9.60 6.76
CA VAL A 187 14.40 -10.58 6.20
C VAL A 187 14.02 -11.99 6.67
N LEU A 188 13.67 -12.15 7.94
CA LEU A 188 13.26 -13.43 8.51
C LEU A 188 11.94 -13.92 7.91
N ILE A 189 10.95 -13.04 7.75
CA ILE A 189 9.67 -13.36 7.10
C ILE A 189 9.88 -13.71 5.64
N ALA A 190 10.62 -12.89 4.88
CA ALA A 190 10.88 -13.11 3.47
C ALA A 190 11.58 -14.45 3.25
N THR A 191 12.69 -14.72 3.95
CA THR A 191 13.43 -15.98 3.83
C THR A 191 12.59 -17.19 4.22
N SER A 192 11.85 -17.11 5.34
CA SER A 192 10.97 -18.19 5.79
C SER A 192 9.85 -18.48 4.80
N MET A 193 9.19 -17.42 4.30
CA MET A 193 8.08 -17.54 3.38
C MET A 193 8.56 -18.12 2.05
N ILE A 194 9.68 -17.63 1.49
CA ILE A 194 10.31 -18.16 0.28
C ILE A 194 10.66 -19.65 0.42
N TYR A 195 11.27 -20.04 1.54
CA TYR A 195 11.60 -21.45 1.79
C TYR A 195 10.35 -22.34 1.82
N LEU A 196 9.33 -21.96 2.59
CA LEU A 196 8.11 -22.75 2.73
C LEU A 196 7.34 -22.86 1.40
N LEU A 197 7.25 -21.75 0.67
CA LEU A 197 6.62 -21.67 -0.65
C LEU A 197 7.34 -22.52 -1.69
N SER A 198 8.68 -22.45 -1.73
CA SER A 198 9.49 -23.26 -2.65
C SER A 198 9.38 -24.75 -2.34
N THR A 199 9.34 -25.12 -1.05
CA THR A 199 9.13 -26.50 -0.60
C THR A 199 7.73 -27.00 -0.94
N ALA A 200 6.70 -26.17 -0.74
CA ALA A 200 5.33 -26.49 -1.15
C ALA A 200 5.22 -26.77 -2.65
N ARG A 201 5.91 -26.00 -3.48
CA ARG A 201 5.98 -26.24 -4.93
C ARG A 201 6.63 -27.58 -5.27
N ARG A 202 7.76 -27.91 -4.63
CA ARG A 202 8.47 -29.16 -4.86
C ARG A 202 7.59 -30.37 -4.52
N LYS A 203 6.95 -30.35 -3.34
CA LYS A 203 6.03 -31.42 -2.92
C LYS A 203 4.78 -31.52 -3.80
N THR A 204 4.23 -30.40 -4.27
CA THR A 204 3.04 -30.43 -5.13
C THR A 204 3.37 -31.02 -6.51
N LYS A 205 4.56 -30.74 -7.05
CA LYS A 205 5.05 -31.39 -8.28
C LYS A 205 5.27 -32.90 -8.12
N GLU A 206 5.63 -33.34 -6.91
CA GLU A 206 5.92 -34.75 -6.62
C GLU A 206 4.65 -35.57 -6.33
N PHE A 207 3.63 -34.95 -5.71
CA PHE A 207 2.42 -35.65 -5.26
C PHE A 207 1.14 -35.38 -6.07
N ALA A 208 1.05 -34.30 -6.87
CA ALA A 208 -0.19 -33.91 -7.52
C ALA A 208 -0.06 -33.86 -9.06
N HIS A 209 -0.92 -34.64 -9.72
CA HIS A 209 -1.16 -34.62 -11.17
C HIS A 209 -2.01 -33.42 -11.64
N ASP A 210 -2.44 -32.55 -10.71
CA ASP A 210 -3.30 -31.40 -10.98
C ASP A 210 -2.47 -30.14 -11.29
N GLU A 211 -2.35 -29.82 -12.58
CA GLU A 211 -1.68 -28.61 -13.08
C GLU A 211 -2.26 -27.33 -12.47
N ARG A 212 -3.54 -27.35 -12.07
CA ARG A 212 -4.26 -26.21 -11.52
C ARG A 212 -3.67 -25.75 -10.19
N THR A 213 -3.48 -26.69 -9.26
CA THR A 213 -2.89 -26.40 -7.94
C THR A 213 -1.42 -25.94 -8.06
N ASN A 214 -0.68 -26.50 -9.02
CA ASN A 214 0.70 -26.11 -9.29
C ASN A 214 0.82 -24.65 -9.80
N HIS A 215 -0.09 -24.21 -10.68
CA HIS A 215 -0.12 -22.84 -11.18
C HIS A 215 -0.48 -21.84 -10.07
N LEU A 216 -1.49 -22.16 -9.24
CA LEU A 216 -1.91 -21.35 -8.10
C LEU A 216 -0.75 -21.11 -7.11
N ILE A 217 -0.06 -22.19 -6.74
CA ILE A 217 1.07 -22.09 -5.83
C ILE A 217 2.15 -21.24 -6.48
N ALA A 218 2.57 -21.53 -7.72
CA ALA A 218 3.64 -20.78 -8.39
C ALA A 218 3.38 -19.26 -8.46
N GLY A 219 2.15 -18.85 -8.76
CA GLY A 219 1.77 -17.44 -8.78
C GLY A 219 1.82 -16.77 -7.40
N LEU A 220 1.35 -17.48 -6.35
CA LEU A 220 1.47 -17.02 -4.97
C LEU A 220 2.93 -16.92 -4.51
N ILE A 221 3.81 -17.83 -4.95
CA ILE A 221 5.25 -17.74 -4.68
C ILE A 221 5.82 -16.49 -5.29
N ARG A 222 5.61 -16.29 -6.59
CA ARG A 222 6.15 -15.15 -7.33
C ARG A 222 5.71 -13.83 -6.70
N ASN A 223 4.41 -13.67 -6.48
CA ASN A 223 3.89 -12.45 -5.86
C ASN A 223 4.47 -12.24 -4.45
N SER A 224 4.53 -13.29 -3.62
CA SER A 224 5.05 -13.17 -2.25
C SER A 224 6.57 -12.87 -2.22
N VAL A 225 7.34 -13.41 -3.17
CA VAL A 225 8.79 -13.15 -3.31
C VAL A 225 9.01 -11.72 -3.78
N GLU A 226 8.32 -11.30 -4.84
CA GLU A 226 8.44 -9.94 -5.39
C GLU A 226 8.08 -8.91 -4.32
N THR A 227 6.95 -9.07 -3.62
CA THR A 227 6.55 -8.12 -2.56
C THR A 227 7.47 -8.19 -1.34
N GLY A 228 7.86 -9.39 -0.90
CA GLY A 228 8.73 -9.55 0.28
C GLY A 228 10.15 -9.05 0.08
N ALA A 229 10.68 -9.14 -1.15
CA ALA A 229 11.98 -8.58 -1.50
C ALA A 229 11.95 -7.04 -1.51
N ILE A 230 10.85 -6.45 -2.00
CA ILE A 230 10.67 -4.98 -2.01
C ILE A 230 10.62 -4.45 -0.58
N THR A 231 9.84 -5.05 0.32
CA THR A 231 9.74 -4.58 1.71
C THR A 231 11.06 -4.75 2.47
N ALA A 232 11.70 -5.91 2.37
CA ALA A 232 12.98 -6.16 3.03
C ALA A 232 14.09 -5.24 2.49
N GLY A 233 14.12 -4.99 1.17
CA GLY A 233 15.06 -4.06 0.56
C GLY A 233 14.84 -2.63 1.02
N ALA A 234 13.59 -2.17 1.05
CA ALA A 234 13.26 -0.84 1.55
C ALA A 234 13.64 -0.67 3.03
N ALA A 235 13.37 -1.66 3.88
CA ALA A 235 13.73 -1.64 5.29
C ALA A 235 15.25 -1.63 5.52
N LEU A 236 16.01 -2.37 4.69
CA LEU A 236 17.48 -2.32 4.74
C LEU A 236 18.02 -0.96 4.33
N LEU A 237 17.48 -0.35 3.26
CA LEU A 237 17.86 0.99 2.86
C LEU A 237 17.57 2.01 3.96
N ASP A 238 16.41 1.90 4.61
CA ASP A 238 16.01 2.76 5.72
C ASP A 238 17.03 2.71 6.88
N VAL A 239 17.41 1.49 7.31
CA VAL A 239 18.45 1.27 8.33
C VAL A 239 19.81 1.82 7.90
N ILE A 240 20.20 1.60 6.64
CA ILE A 240 21.50 2.08 6.12
C ILE A 240 21.54 3.61 6.15
N PHE A 241 20.51 4.29 5.65
CA PHE A 241 20.46 5.75 5.67
C PHE A 241 20.41 6.29 7.09
N PHE A 242 19.68 5.63 8.00
CA PHE A 242 19.65 6.01 9.42
C PHE A 242 21.02 5.96 10.09
N LEU A 243 21.80 4.90 9.84
CA LEU A 243 23.09 4.69 10.48
C LEU A 243 24.23 5.49 9.82
N THR A 244 24.15 5.77 8.52
CA THR A 244 25.23 6.40 7.77
C THR A 244 25.04 7.90 7.55
N MET A 245 23.79 8.38 7.46
CA MET A 245 23.46 9.75 7.06
C MET A 245 22.55 10.44 8.09
N ASN A 246 22.99 10.45 9.35
CA ASN A 246 22.25 11.03 10.48
C ASN A 246 22.02 12.57 10.40
N SER A 247 22.75 13.26 9.53
CA SER A 247 22.60 14.70 9.28
C SER A 247 21.51 15.03 8.26
N THR A 248 20.90 14.01 7.63
CA THR A 248 19.85 14.18 6.61
C THR A 248 18.56 13.49 7.03
N THR A 249 17.44 13.94 6.47
CA THR A 249 16.10 13.37 6.72
C THR A 249 15.74 12.26 5.72
N LEU A 250 16.72 11.70 5.00
CA LEU A 250 16.49 10.63 4.02
C LEU A 250 15.82 9.41 4.63
N HIS A 251 16.24 9.01 5.83
CA HIS A 251 15.58 7.97 6.61
C HIS A 251 14.07 8.23 6.78
N PHE A 252 13.66 9.47 7.06
CA PHE A 252 12.25 9.79 7.23
C PHE A 252 11.45 9.48 5.97
N ALA A 253 11.99 9.77 4.78
CA ALA A 253 11.34 9.51 3.51
C ALA A 253 11.09 8.01 3.24
N PHE A 254 12.06 7.16 3.60
CA PHE A 254 11.92 5.71 3.50
C PHE A 254 10.95 5.18 4.56
N SER A 255 11.10 5.61 5.81
CA SER A 255 10.25 5.20 6.93
C SER A 255 8.76 5.49 6.71
N VAL A 256 8.39 6.67 6.19
CA VAL A 256 6.97 6.99 5.89
C VAL A 256 6.40 6.19 4.73
N SER A 257 7.26 5.72 3.82
CA SER A 257 6.85 4.90 2.68
C SER A 257 6.75 3.42 3.06
N LEU A 258 7.54 2.97 4.04
CA LEU A 258 7.64 1.59 4.49
C LEU A 258 6.30 1.02 4.98
N SER A 259 5.59 1.77 5.83
CA SER A 259 4.27 1.37 6.34
C SER A 259 3.31 1.02 5.19
N LYS A 260 3.26 1.87 4.17
CA LYS A 260 2.40 1.68 3.00
C LYS A 260 2.87 0.54 2.11
N LEU A 261 4.18 0.32 1.99
CA LEU A 261 4.73 -0.86 1.30
C LEU A 261 4.31 -2.16 2.00
N TYR A 262 4.25 -2.18 3.34
CA TYR A 262 3.76 -3.34 4.09
C TYR A 262 2.30 -3.64 3.80
N THR A 263 1.42 -2.63 3.88
CA THR A 263 0.00 -2.81 3.57
C THR A 263 -0.20 -3.24 2.12
N ASN A 264 0.45 -2.59 1.15
CA ASN A 264 0.40 -2.96 -0.25
C ASN A 264 0.85 -4.40 -0.49
N SER A 265 1.90 -4.86 0.20
CA SER A 265 2.40 -6.24 0.06
C SER A 265 1.42 -7.28 0.60
N LEU A 266 0.79 -6.98 1.74
CA LEU A 266 -0.25 -7.82 2.34
C LEU A 266 -1.50 -7.87 1.45
N TYR A 267 -1.95 -6.72 0.96
CA TYR A 267 -3.13 -6.62 0.11
C TYR A 267 -2.90 -7.26 -1.26
N ALA A 268 -1.75 -7.06 -1.89
CA ALA A 268 -1.36 -7.77 -3.11
C ALA A 268 -1.39 -9.29 -2.90
N THR A 269 -0.89 -9.78 -1.76
CA THR A 269 -0.97 -11.19 -1.39
C THR A 269 -2.42 -11.68 -1.31
N LEU A 270 -3.32 -10.93 -0.67
CA LEU A 270 -4.73 -11.31 -0.55
C LEU A 270 -5.45 -11.25 -1.90
N ASN A 271 -5.28 -10.16 -2.63
CA ASN A 271 -5.96 -9.90 -3.90
C ASN A 271 -5.48 -10.82 -5.03
N SER A 272 -4.26 -11.35 -4.95
CA SER A 272 -3.79 -12.36 -5.89
C SER A 272 -4.73 -13.57 -5.94
N ARG A 273 -5.36 -13.96 -4.81
CA ARG A 273 -6.35 -15.06 -4.76
C ARG A 273 -7.53 -14.81 -5.72
N ALA A 274 -7.99 -13.57 -5.86
CA ALA A 274 -9.13 -13.21 -6.71
C ALA A 274 -8.74 -13.19 -8.19
N SER A 275 -7.54 -12.71 -8.53
CA SER A 275 -7.02 -12.80 -9.89
C SER A 275 -6.91 -14.25 -10.35
N PHE A 276 -6.37 -15.13 -9.48
CA PHE A 276 -6.30 -16.54 -9.78
C PHE A 276 -7.67 -17.21 -9.92
N GLU A 277 -8.64 -16.91 -9.05
CA GLU A 277 -9.99 -17.47 -9.20
C GLU A 277 -10.65 -17.07 -10.52
N ARG A 278 -10.42 -15.83 -10.98
CA ARG A 278 -10.89 -15.35 -12.29
C ARG A 278 -10.21 -16.08 -13.44
N ASP A 279 -8.89 -16.24 -13.40
CA ASP A 279 -8.14 -16.97 -14.43
C ASP A 279 -8.62 -18.44 -14.53
N LEU A 280 -8.87 -19.07 -13.37
CA LEU A 280 -9.41 -20.41 -13.29
C LEU A 280 -10.82 -20.55 -13.88
N LYS A 281 -11.70 -19.56 -13.67
CA LYS A 281 -13.05 -19.53 -14.28
C LYS A 281 -12.94 -19.36 -15.79
N LYS A 282 -12.03 -18.50 -16.25
CA LYS A 282 -11.80 -18.24 -17.68
C LYS A 282 -11.30 -19.49 -18.42
N GLU A 283 -10.36 -20.24 -17.83
CA GLU A 283 -9.86 -21.50 -18.39
C GLU A 283 -10.95 -22.57 -18.47
N SER A 284 -11.76 -22.72 -17.42
CA SER A 284 -12.89 -23.67 -17.45
C SER A 284 -13.94 -23.33 -18.51
N THR A 285 -14.19 -22.03 -18.73
CA THR A 285 -15.14 -21.56 -19.75
C THR A 285 -14.59 -21.82 -21.15
N MET A 286 -13.29 -21.59 -21.38
CA MET A 286 -12.65 -21.91 -22.66
C MET A 286 -12.67 -23.40 -22.96
N ARG A 287 -12.32 -24.27 -21.99
CA ARG A 287 -12.39 -25.73 -22.18
C ARG A 287 -13.80 -26.22 -22.51
N SER A 288 -14.81 -25.72 -21.81
CA SER A 288 -16.22 -26.05 -22.10
C SER A 288 -16.65 -25.58 -23.50
N THR A 289 -16.15 -24.43 -23.96
CA THR A 289 -16.46 -23.90 -25.30
C THR A 289 -15.79 -24.76 -26.38
N THR A 290 -14.53 -25.14 -26.19
CA THR A 290 -13.81 -26.03 -27.11
C THR A 290 -14.47 -27.41 -27.20
N ASP A 291 -14.86 -28.02 -26.07
CA ASP A 291 -15.54 -29.32 -26.07
C ASP A 291 -16.91 -29.25 -26.76
N SER A 292 -17.63 -28.13 -26.62
CA SER A 292 -18.90 -27.92 -27.33
C SER A 292 -18.70 -27.76 -28.84
N HIS A 293 -17.64 -27.08 -29.29
CA HIS A 293 -17.29 -26.97 -30.71
C HIS A 293 -16.81 -28.30 -31.30
N VAL A 294 -16.03 -29.10 -30.56
CA VAL A 294 -15.59 -30.43 -31.00
C VAL A 294 -16.78 -31.39 -31.10
N ARG A 295 -17.73 -31.36 -30.15
CA ARG A 295 -18.99 -32.12 -30.26
C ARG A 295 -19.87 -31.65 -31.42
N SER A 296 -19.89 -30.35 -31.71
CA SER A 296 -20.60 -29.80 -32.87
C SER A 296 -19.97 -30.19 -34.21
N LEU A 297 -18.66 -30.43 -34.27
CA LEU A 297 -17.95 -30.86 -35.48
C LEU A 297 -17.91 -32.39 -35.64
N GLY A 298 -18.01 -33.15 -34.55
CA GLY A 298 -17.98 -34.62 -34.54
C GLY A 298 -19.35 -35.31 -34.55
N GLY A 299 -20.45 -34.58 -34.69
CA GLY A 299 -21.80 -35.11 -34.47
C GLY A 299 -22.77 -34.88 -35.63
N GLN A 300 -22.58 -35.58 -36.74
CA GLN A 300 -23.71 -36.02 -37.58
C GLN A 300 -23.91 -37.53 -37.36
N ASN A 301 -24.64 -37.89 -36.30
CA ASN A 301 -25.37 -39.14 -36.30
C ASN A 301 -26.66 -38.97 -35.51
N PRO A 302 -27.83 -38.89 -36.17
CA PRO A 302 -29.09 -38.62 -35.49
C PRO A 302 -29.76 -39.94 -35.11
N GLN A 303 -29.52 -40.45 -33.89
CA GLN A 303 -30.48 -41.35 -33.23
C GLN A 303 -30.08 -41.70 -31.78
N SER A 304 -31.08 -41.67 -30.89
CA SER A 304 -31.06 -42.14 -29.49
C SER A 304 -30.41 -41.14 -28.52
N SER A 305 -30.99 -40.68 -27.40
CA SER A 305 -32.18 -41.05 -26.63
C SER A 305 -32.55 -39.85 -25.73
N LYS A 306 -33.79 -39.84 -25.24
CA LYS A 306 -34.41 -38.86 -24.35
C LYS A 306 -33.53 -38.49 -23.14
N ALA A 307 -33.35 -37.19 -22.90
CA ALA A 307 -32.90 -36.67 -21.61
C ALA A 307 -33.82 -35.52 -21.15
N THR A 308 -34.29 -35.66 -19.92
CA THR A 308 -35.16 -34.80 -19.11
C THR A 308 -34.62 -33.36 -19.00
N PRO A 309 -35.47 -32.32 -18.93
CA PRO A 309 -34.98 -30.94 -18.86
C PRO A 309 -34.40 -30.65 -17.47
N GLU A 310 -33.08 -30.53 -17.38
CA GLU A 310 -32.41 -29.99 -16.20
C GLU A 310 -32.52 -28.45 -16.25
N ARG A 311 -33.11 -27.89 -15.19
CA ARG A 311 -33.45 -26.47 -15.05
C ARG A 311 -32.15 -25.66 -14.93
N SER A 312 -31.72 -25.05 -16.04
CA SER A 312 -30.58 -24.14 -16.07
C SER A 312 -30.92 -22.86 -15.31
N TYR A 313 -30.25 -22.63 -14.18
CA TYR A 313 -30.23 -21.32 -13.53
C TYR A 313 -29.35 -20.37 -14.35
N THR A 314 -29.96 -19.49 -15.14
CA THR A 314 -29.30 -18.34 -15.75
C THR A 314 -28.91 -17.35 -14.65
N SER A 315 -27.65 -17.42 -14.21
CA SER A 315 -27.05 -16.31 -13.46
C SER A 315 -26.73 -15.20 -14.46
N SER A 316 -27.50 -14.12 -14.40
CA SER A 316 -27.34 -12.91 -15.19
C SER A 316 -25.95 -12.31 -14.96
N GLN A 317 -25.05 -12.48 -15.94
CA GLN A 317 -23.80 -11.72 -16.03
C GLN A 317 -24.13 -10.26 -16.34
N TYR A 318 -23.84 -9.36 -15.42
CA TYR A 318 -23.70 -7.94 -15.74
C TYR A 318 -22.42 -7.75 -16.55
N GLN A 319 -22.53 -7.71 -17.88
CA GLN A 319 -21.46 -7.17 -18.71
C GLN A 319 -21.52 -5.64 -18.64
N ILE A 320 -20.50 -5.03 -18.04
CA ILE A 320 -20.28 -3.59 -18.17
C ILE A 320 -19.65 -3.37 -19.55
N SER A 321 -20.47 -2.99 -20.52
CA SER A 321 -20.04 -2.54 -21.83
C SER A 321 -19.55 -1.10 -21.72
N PHE A 322 -18.25 -0.85 -21.88
CA PHE A 322 -17.77 0.51 -22.11
C PHE A 322 -18.06 0.87 -23.57
N THR A 323 -19.14 1.59 -23.82
CA THR A 323 -19.34 2.28 -25.09
C THR A 323 -18.32 3.40 -25.17
N ARG A 324 -17.29 3.21 -26.00
CA ARG A 324 -16.40 4.28 -26.42
C ARG A 324 -17.17 5.13 -27.44
N GLU A 325 -17.82 6.20 -26.98
CA GLU A 325 -18.25 7.25 -27.89
C GLU A 325 -17.00 7.91 -28.48
N VAL A 326 -16.69 7.56 -29.72
CA VAL A 326 -15.79 8.34 -30.56
C VAL A 326 -16.59 9.54 -31.01
N VAL A 327 -16.47 10.66 -30.29
CA VAL A 327 -16.93 11.96 -30.77
C VAL A 327 -16.02 12.33 -31.94
N THR A 328 -16.48 12.06 -33.15
CA THR A 328 -15.93 12.67 -34.36
C THR A 328 -16.26 14.16 -34.30
N SER A 329 -15.25 14.98 -34.07
CA SER A 329 -15.35 16.43 -34.15
C SER A 329 -15.68 16.82 -35.59
N HIS A 330 -16.95 17.14 -35.85
CA HIS A 330 -17.30 17.97 -37.00
C HIS A 330 -16.90 19.41 -36.68
N GLU A 331 -15.91 19.89 -37.41
CA GLU A 331 -15.48 21.28 -37.49
C GLU A 331 -16.61 22.11 -38.12
N PRO A 332 -17.16 23.14 -37.45
CA PRO A 332 -17.90 24.18 -38.13
C PRO A 332 -16.92 25.31 -38.49
N ASP A 333 -16.66 25.43 -39.78
CA ASP A 333 -16.15 26.66 -40.39
C ASP A 333 -16.99 27.86 -39.94
N ASN A 334 -16.32 29.00 -39.74
CA ASN A 334 -16.81 30.32 -39.34
C ASN A 334 -16.97 30.59 -37.85
N TRP A 335 -15.84 30.98 -37.22
CA TRP A 335 -15.86 31.97 -36.16
C TRP A 335 -14.90 33.12 -36.48
N GLN A 336 -15.44 34.27 -36.87
CA GLN A 336 -14.69 35.52 -37.02
C GLN A 336 -14.61 36.21 -35.65
N GLY A 337 -13.42 36.30 -35.09
CA GLY A 337 -13.20 37.01 -33.83
C GLY A 337 -13.21 38.53 -34.00
N PRO A 338 -13.67 39.31 -33.01
CA PRO A 338 -13.31 40.71 -32.89
C PRO A 338 -11.94 40.82 -32.20
N THR A 339 -11.01 41.44 -32.92
CA THR A 339 -9.77 42.02 -32.39
C THR A 339 -10.06 43.20 -31.46
N ASN A 340 -9.09 43.47 -30.59
CA ASN A 340 -8.90 44.66 -29.73
C ASN A 340 -9.42 44.60 -28.29
N GLY A 341 -8.49 44.24 -27.40
CA GLY A 341 -7.96 45.12 -26.35
C GLY A 341 -8.95 45.79 -25.41
N THR A 342 -9.11 45.25 -24.22
CA THR A 342 -8.89 45.91 -22.91
C THR A 342 -9.22 44.94 -21.77
N GLN A 343 -8.59 45.18 -20.61
CA GLN A 343 -8.67 44.42 -19.36
C GLN A 343 -10.07 43.84 -19.06
N ASN A 344 -10.11 42.60 -18.53
CA ASN A 344 -10.91 42.31 -17.33
C ASN A 344 -10.61 40.94 -16.70
N THR A 345 -10.36 41.02 -15.40
CA THR A 345 -10.58 40.05 -14.33
C THR A 345 -11.40 38.80 -14.65
N ILE A 346 -10.86 37.64 -14.25
CA ILE A 346 -11.57 36.35 -14.19
C ILE A 346 -12.63 36.43 -13.07
N PRO A 347 -13.94 36.25 -13.33
CA PRO A 347 -14.93 36.20 -12.29
C PRO A 347 -14.93 34.83 -11.59
N MET A 348 -14.78 34.84 -10.26
CA MET A 348 -15.05 33.68 -9.41
C MET A 348 -16.54 33.36 -9.40
N VAL A 349 -16.89 32.11 -9.73
CA VAL A 349 -18.25 31.56 -9.62
C VAL A 349 -18.47 31.15 -8.15
N PRO A 350 -19.49 31.68 -7.44
CA PRO A 350 -19.79 31.23 -6.08
C PRO A 350 -20.49 29.87 -6.11
N LEU A 351 -19.92 28.87 -5.43
CA LEU A 351 -20.58 27.59 -5.16
C LEU A 351 -21.73 27.81 -4.17
N GLY A 352 -22.93 27.39 -4.59
CA GLY A 352 -24.20 27.58 -3.89
C GLY A 352 -24.21 27.02 -2.48
N ARG A 353 -24.59 27.91 -1.55
CA ARG A 353 -24.90 27.64 -0.15
C ARG A 353 -26.34 27.15 -0.05
N LYS A 354 -26.54 25.91 0.44
CA LYS A 354 -27.84 25.39 0.87
C LYS A 354 -28.05 25.77 2.34
N ASP A 355 -28.90 26.76 2.59
CA ASP A 355 -29.42 27.04 3.93
C ASP A 355 -30.95 27.01 3.90
N GLY A 356 -31.55 26.27 4.84
CA GLY A 356 -32.85 26.57 5.44
C GLY A 356 -34.10 25.99 4.79
N LEU A 357 -34.44 24.75 5.16
CA LEU A 357 -35.83 24.40 5.47
C LEU A 357 -36.03 24.75 6.95
N ASP A 358 -36.90 25.70 7.26
CA ASP A 358 -37.71 25.79 8.49
C ASP A 358 -38.69 26.99 8.41
N GLU A 359 -39.95 26.69 8.78
CA GLU A 359 -41.11 27.56 9.09
C GLU A 359 -41.81 28.30 7.92
N VAL A 360 -43.13 28.23 7.70
CA VAL A 360 -44.32 28.08 8.58
C VAL A 360 -45.39 27.22 7.90
#